data_AF-A0A212FNW2-F1
#
_entry.id   AF-A0A212FNW2-F1
#
_cell.length_a   1.000
_cell.length_b   1.000
_cell.length_c   1.000
_cell.angle_alpha   90.00
_cell.angle_beta   90.00
_cell.angle_gamma   90.00
#
_symmetry.space_group_name_H-M   'P 1'
#
loop_
_entity.id
_entity.type
_entity.pdbx_description
1 polymer ?
#
loop_
_entity_poly.entity_id
_entity_poly.type
_entity_poly.pdbx_seq_one_letter_code
_entity_poly.pdbx_strand_id
1 'polypeptide(L)'
;FLPPGSYLDGLLLGPRVLAEKMNEIITNRTLFYDYFRWRNHFVYKETSSKEDICKLCEMLNNEEKVSEISEWPDFRRWWNGERYRDNC
;
A
#
# COMPACT_ATOMS: atom_id res chain seq x y z
N PHE A 1 -6.63 -9.56 -8.91
CA PHE A 1 -6.58 -8.61 -10.02
C PHE A 1 -7.05 -7.25 -9.53
N LEU A 2 -6.32 -6.18 -9.86
CA LEU A 2 -6.71 -4.81 -9.54
C LEU A 2 -7.73 -4.30 -10.59
N PRO A 3 -8.63 -3.37 -10.23
CA PRO A 3 -9.56 -2.80 -11.19
C PRO A 3 -8.85 -2.13 -12.39
N PRO A 4 -9.36 -2.28 -13.62
CA PRO A 4 -8.85 -1.53 -14.75
C PRO A 4 -8.85 -0.02 -14.47
N GLY A 5 -7.78 0.67 -14.85
CA GLY A 5 -7.62 2.10 -14.62
C GLY A 5 -7.24 2.49 -13.18
N SER A 6 -7.03 1.54 -12.26
CA SER A 6 -6.50 1.83 -10.92
C SER A 6 -4.97 1.75 -10.82
N TYR A 7 -4.29 1.38 -11.91
CA TYR A 7 -2.84 1.17 -11.95
C TYR A 7 -2.27 1.43 -13.34
N LEU A 8 -0.96 1.66 -13.39
CA LEU A 8 -0.16 1.66 -14.61
C LEU A 8 0.60 0.33 -14.71
N ASP A 9 0.48 -0.35 -15.84
CA ASP A 9 1.26 -1.57 -16.10
C ASP A 9 2.67 -1.20 -16.57
N GLY A 10 3.63 -1.25 -15.66
CA GLY A 10 5.02 -0.91 -15.96
C GLY A 10 5.71 -1.89 -16.90
N LEU A 11 5.29 -3.16 -16.93
CA LEU A 11 5.86 -4.17 -17.83
C LEU A 11 5.41 -3.93 -19.27
N LEU A 12 4.16 -3.50 -19.45
CA LEU A 12 3.61 -3.16 -20.75
C LEU A 12 4.15 -1.83 -21.29
N LEU A 13 4.26 -0.81 -20.45
CA LEU A 13 4.59 0.56 -20.87
C LEU A 13 6.10 0.80 -21.06
N GLY A 14 6.94 0.09 -20.30
CA GLY A 14 8.37 0.37 -20.24
C GLY A 14 8.71 1.71 -19.55
N PRO A 15 9.99 1.94 -19.23
CA PRO A 15 10.38 2.96 -18.25
C PRO A 15 10.11 4.40 -18.71
N ARG A 16 10.36 4.72 -19.98
CA ARG A 16 10.20 6.10 -20.50
C ARG A 16 8.72 6.52 -20.52
N VAL A 17 7.88 5.72 -21.16
CA VAL A 17 6.44 6.01 -21.30
C VAL A 17 5.76 6.01 -19.92
N LEU A 18 6.19 5.11 -19.02
CA LEU A 18 5.73 5.09 -17.65
C LEU A 18 6.03 6.42 -16.94
N ALA A 19 7.27 6.92 -17.02
CA ALA A 19 7.66 8.17 -16.40
C ALA A 19 6.90 9.39 -16.97
N GLU A 20 6.72 9.45 -18.29
CA GLU A 20 5.94 10.50 -18.96
C GLU A 20 4.47 10.50 -18.45
N LYS A 21 3.84 9.32 -18.37
CA LYS A 21 2.48 9.17 -17.83
C LYS A 21 2.39 9.53 -16.34
N MET A 22 3.36 9.11 -15.52
CA MET A 22 3.40 9.47 -14.10
C MET A 22 3.43 10.98 -13.92
N ASN A 23 4.24 11.69 -14.70
CA ASN A 23 4.35 13.14 -14.65
C ASN A 23 3.03 13.83 -15.07
N GLU A 24 2.41 13.38 -16.16
CA GLU A 24 1.10 13.86 -16.60
C GLU A 24 0.04 13.69 -15.51
N ILE A 25 -0.04 12.50 -14.91
CA ILE A 25 -1.03 12.16 -13.89
C ILE A 25 -0.82 12.99 -12.62
N ILE A 26 0.42 13.11 -12.12
CA ILE A 26 0.72 13.87 -10.89
C ILE A 26 0.44 15.36 -11.05
N THR A 27 0.66 15.92 -12.24
CA THR A 27 0.45 17.35 -12.49
C THR A 27 -1.02 17.70 -12.80
N ASN A 28 -1.84 16.72 -13.19
CA ASN A 28 -3.26 16.89 -13.48
C ASN A 28 -4.13 16.24 -12.41
N ARG A 29 -4.68 17.05 -11.50
CA ARG A 29 -5.54 16.58 -10.39
C ARG A 29 -6.72 15.72 -10.83
N THR A 30 -7.36 16.05 -11.96
CA THR A 30 -8.50 15.27 -12.46
C THR A 30 -8.07 13.88 -12.88
N LEU A 31 -6.98 13.77 -13.65
CA LEU A 31 -6.41 12.48 -14.04
C LEU A 31 -5.93 11.69 -12.84
N PHE A 32 -5.29 12.35 -11.87
CA PHE A 32 -4.86 11.71 -10.62
C PHE A 32 -6.04 11.08 -9.88
N TYR A 33 -7.12 11.82 -9.65
CA TYR A 33 -8.30 11.32 -8.93
C TYR A 33 -9.03 10.21 -9.70
N ASP A 34 -8.93 10.18 -11.03
CA ASP A 34 -9.53 9.12 -11.84
C ASP A 34 -8.97 7.73 -11.52
N TYR A 35 -7.69 7.62 -11.15
CA TYR A 35 -7.07 6.36 -10.69
C TYR A 35 -7.59 5.88 -9.33
N PHE A 36 -8.34 6.71 -8.61
CA PHE A 36 -8.95 6.38 -7.32
C PHE A 36 -10.47 6.18 -7.39
N ARG A 37 -11.11 6.28 -8.57
CA ARG A 37 -12.56 6.07 -8.73
C ARG A 37 -13.04 4.72 -8.22
N TRP A 38 -12.18 3.71 -8.29
CA TRP A 38 -12.48 2.38 -7.76
C TRP A 38 -12.90 2.41 -6.28
N ARG A 39 -12.40 3.36 -5.48
CA ARG A 39 -12.74 3.49 -4.05
C ARG A 39 -14.24 3.67 -3.79
N ASN A 40 -14.97 4.25 -4.73
CA ASN A 40 -16.43 4.42 -4.61
C ASN A 40 -17.20 3.08 -4.65
N HIS A 41 -16.55 2.00 -5.09
CA HIS A 41 -17.14 0.67 -5.17
C HIS A 41 -16.74 -0.24 -4.00
N PHE A 42 -15.84 0.20 -3.12
CA PHE A 42 -15.42 -0.54 -1.93
C PHE A 42 -15.82 0.24 -0.68
N VAL A 43 -16.86 -0.23 -0.02
CA VAL A 43 -17.22 0.26 1.31
C VAL A 43 -16.35 -0.46 2.32
N TYR A 44 -15.32 0.22 2.82
CA TYR A 44 -14.66 -0.22 4.05
C TYR A 44 -15.67 -0.01 5.17
N LYS A 45 -16.16 -1.10 5.78
CA LYS A 45 -16.78 -0.98 7.09
C LYS A 45 -15.69 -0.53 8.06
N GLU A 46 -16.00 0.41 8.95
CA GLU A 46 -15.13 0.66 10.09
C GLU A 46 -14.98 -0.66 10.85
N THR A 47 -13.82 -1.30 10.70
CA THR A 47 -13.46 -2.51 11.44
C THR A 47 -12.76 -2.16 12.74
N SER A 48 -12.17 -0.96 12.81
CA SER A 48 -11.53 -0.41 14.00
C SER A 48 -12.55 0.36 14.84
N SER A 49 -12.66 -0.01 16.10
CA SER A 49 -13.35 0.82 17.08
C SER A 49 -12.60 2.14 17.28
N LYS A 50 -13.29 3.17 17.79
CA LYS A 50 -12.64 4.42 18.23
C LYS A 50 -11.48 4.14 19.21
N GLU A 51 -11.61 3.09 20.01
CA GLU A 51 -10.58 2.62 20.95
C GLU A 51 -9.32 2.15 20.22
N ASP A 52 -9.44 1.45 19.09
CA ASP A 52 -8.29 0.99 18.29
C ASP A 52 -7.50 2.15 17.70
N ILE A 53 -8.20 3.21 17.25
CA ILE A 53 -7.54 4.43 16.75
C ILE A 53 -6.79 5.14 17.90
N CYS A 54 -7.41 5.25 19.08
CA CYS A 54 -6.74 5.83 20.24
C CYS A 54 -5.49 5.04 20.66
N LYS A 55 -5.56 3.70 20.68
CA LYS A 55 -4.41 2.84 20.97
C LYS A 55 -3.29 3.01 19.94
N LEU A 56 -3.63 3.12 18.66
CA LEU A 56 -2.64 3.42 17.63
C LEU A 56 -1.96 4.77 17.88
N CYS A 57 -2.74 5.82 18.19
CA CYS A 57 -2.20 7.12 18.52
C CYS A 57 -1.28 7.06 19.75
N GLU A 58 -1.66 6.32 20.79
CA GLU A 58 -0.83 6.12 21.98
C GLU A 58 0.50 5.45 21.63
N MET A 59 0.48 4.38 20.82
CA MET A 59 1.69 3.69 20.38
C MET A 59 2.60 4.58 19.53
N LEU A 60 2.03 5.36 18.61
CA LEU A 60 2.79 6.25 17.73
C LEU A 60 3.39 7.46 18.46
N ASN A 61 2.85 7.83 19.63
CA ASN A 61 3.37 8.91 20.46
C ASN A 61 4.17 8.39 21.67
N ASN A 62 4.41 7.08 21.75
CA ASN A 62 5.27 6.48 22.75
C ASN A 62 6.71 6.42 22.21
N GLU A 63 7.60 7.25 22.75
CA GLU A 63 9.00 7.35 22.30
C GLU A 63 9.76 6.03 22.38
N GLU A 64 9.51 5.22 23.42
CA GLU A 64 10.12 3.89 23.58
C GLU A 64 9.68 2.95 22.45
N LYS A 65 8.39 2.98 22.09
CA LYS A 65 7.85 2.13 21.02
C LYS A 65 8.31 2.56 19.63
N VAL A 66 8.43 3.87 19.39
CA VAL A 66 8.87 4.39 18.09
C VAL A 66 10.38 4.22 17.88
N SER A 67 11.16 4.22 18.97
CA SER A 67 12.60 3.99 18.91
C SER A 67 12.98 2.50 18.83
N GLU A 68 12.04 1.59 19.05
CA GLU A 68 12.24 0.15 18.92
C GLU A 68 12.46 -0.24 17.44
N ILE A 69 13.65 -0.76 17.12
CA ILE A 69 13.94 -1.30 15.79
C ILE A 69 13.44 -2.74 15.74
N SER A 70 12.42 -2.98 14.91
CA SER A 70 11.93 -4.31 14.59
C SER A 70 12.46 -4.75 13.23
N GLU A 71 13.35 -5.73 13.20
CA GLU A 71 13.87 -6.33 11.98
C GLU A 71 13.46 -7.79 11.83
N TRP A 72 13.18 -8.19 10.59
CA TRP A 72 12.92 -9.58 10.21
C TRP A 72 14.00 -10.00 9.20
N PRO A 73 15.12 -10.59 9.65
CA PRO A 73 16.29 -10.87 8.80
C PRO A 73 15.94 -11.77 7.60
N ASP A 74 14.98 -12.68 7.80
CA ASP A 74 14.42 -13.52 6.75
C ASP A 74 12.95 -13.17 6.52
N PHE A 75 12.72 -11.99 5.93
CA PHE A 75 11.38 -11.48 5.63
C PHE A 75 10.54 -12.50 4.85
N ARG A 76 11.15 -13.22 3.90
CA ARG A 76 10.44 -14.17 3.06
C ARG A 76 9.95 -15.38 3.85
N ARG A 77 10.77 -15.91 4.77
CA ARG A 77 10.33 -16.97 5.68
C ARG A 77 9.30 -16.47 6.69
N TRP A 78 9.45 -15.27 7.23
CA TRP A 78 8.49 -14.68 8.16
C TRP A 78 7.11 -14.50 7.51
N TRP A 79 7.05 -13.89 6.31
CA TRP A 79 5.80 -13.58 5.63
C TRP A 79 5.09 -14.81 5.06
N ASN A 80 5.84 -15.75 4.48
CA ASN A 80 5.27 -16.92 3.80
C ASN A 80 5.23 -18.18 4.70
N GLY A 81 5.74 -18.09 5.93
CA GLY A 81 5.86 -19.21 6.86
C GLY A 81 7.00 -20.18 6.51
N GLU A 82 7.14 -21.23 7.32
CA GLU A 82 8.24 -22.21 7.20
C GLU A 82 8.24 -22.98 5.87
N ARG A 83 7.07 -23.11 5.23
CA ARG A 83 6.89 -23.81 3.95
C ARG A 83 7.17 -22.95 2.72
N TYR A 84 7.73 -21.76 2.88
CA TYR A 84 8.08 -20.88 1.75
C TYR A 84 8.85 -21.61 0.64
N ARG A 85 9.82 -22.47 1.00
CA ARG A 85 10.63 -23.23 0.03
C ARG A 85 9.87 -24.29 -0.74
N ASP A 86 8.72 -24.75 -0.23
CA ASP A 86 7.92 -25.80 -0.87
C ASP A 86 6.85 -25.20 -1.80
N ASN A 87 6.51 -23.91 -1.60
CA ASN A 87 5.38 -23.24 -2.25
C ASN A 87 5.80 -22.28 -3.39
N CYS A 88 7.10 -22.12 -3.68
CA CYS A 88 7.64 -21.15 -4.63
C CYS A 88 8.69 -21.76 -5.54
#